data_AF-A0A4S2ME16-F1
#
_entry.id   AF-A0A4S2ME16-F1
#
_cell.length_a   1.000
_cell.length_b   1.000
_cell.length_c   1.000
_cell.angle_alpha   90.00
_cell.angle_beta   90.00
_cell.angle_gamma   90.00
#
_symmetry.space_group_name_H-M   'P 1'
#
loop_
_entity.id
_entity.type
_entity.pdbx_description
1 polymer ?
#
loop_
_entity_poly.entity_id
_entity_poly.type
_entity_poly.pdbx_seq_one_letter_code
_entity_poly.pdbx_strand_id
1 'polypeptide(L)'
;MPIPPSNFPVLLRASSEPPEELVEKVVRRLQTTGELMRLVAFIPGRLSELGWCDRVMELCREYIRNHSASGPGIKTGSPPGTGGLKEPSEVSVDDMVRELTPNVKYWVPEELYKELKYRIMEFIGEQGLD
;
A
#
# COMPACT_ATOMS: atom_id res chain seq x y z
N MET A 1 -1.08 38.69 0.76
CA MET A 1 -0.86 38.70 2.22
C MET A 1 -1.25 37.34 2.77
N PRO A 2 -0.45 36.68 3.62
CA PRO A 2 -0.85 35.43 4.25
C PRO A 2 -1.89 35.69 5.35
N ILE A 3 -2.89 34.82 5.42
CA ILE A 3 -4.00 34.88 6.36
C ILE A 3 -3.50 34.44 7.75
N PRO A 4 -3.81 35.16 8.84
CA PRO A 4 -3.41 34.76 10.20
C PRO A 4 -4.10 33.45 10.63
N PRO A 5 -3.43 32.61 11.44
CA PRO A 5 -3.88 31.26 11.80
C PRO A 5 -5.10 31.20 12.74
N SER A 6 -5.75 32.33 13.02
CA SER A 6 -6.89 32.43 13.95
C SER A 6 -8.27 32.33 13.28
N ASN A 7 -8.34 32.12 11.96
CA ASN A 7 -9.62 32.07 11.23
C ASN A 7 -9.87 30.77 10.46
N PHE A 8 -9.19 29.68 10.84
CA PHE A 8 -9.71 28.36 10.50
C PHE A 8 -10.99 28.14 11.32
N PRO A 9 -12.15 27.85 10.70
CA PRO A 9 -13.23 27.27 11.45
C PRO A 9 -12.65 25.99 12.05
N VAL A 10 -12.50 25.99 13.38
CA VAL A 10 -12.39 24.77 14.16
C VAL A 10 -13.68 24.03 13.84
N LEU A 11 -13.65 23.22 12.80
CA LEU A 11 -14.57 22.12 12.67
C LEU A 11 -14.33 21.35 13.95
N LEU A 12 -15.22 21.55 14.92
CA LEU A 12 -15.55 20.59 15.95
C LEU A 12 -15.88 19.30 15.19
N ARG A 13 -14.84 18.58 14.77
CA ARG A 13 -14.95 17.16 14.51
C ARG A 13 -15.30 16.63 15.88
N ALA A 14 -16.57 16.32 16.10
CA ALA A 14 -17.00 15.51 17.21
C ALA A 14 -16.13 14.24 17.16
N SER A 15 -15.06 14.25 17.93
CA SER A 15 -14.05 13.21 17.98
C SER A 15 -14.45 12.21 19.06
N SER A 16 -15.69 11.72 18.99
CA SER A 16 -16.02 10.47 19.65
C SER A 16 -15.65 9.37 18.66
N GLU A 17 -14.59 8.62 18.98
CA GLU A 17 -14.37 7.34 18.33
C GLU A 17 -15.66 6.51 18.42
N PRO A 18 -16.04 5.77 17.37
CA PRO A 18 -17.24 4.96 17.42
C PRO A 18 -17.13 3.93 18.56
N PRO A 19 -18.24 3.58 19.23
CA PRO A 19 -18.23 2.55 20.27
C PRO A 19 -17.59 1.25 19.77
N GLU A 20 -16.76 0.61 20.60
CA GLU A 20 -16.07 -0.63 20.24
C GLU A 20 -17.06 -1.73 19.81
N GLU A 21 -18.22 -1.80 20.45
CA GLU A 21 -19.31 -2.72 20.09
C GLU A 21 -19.84 -2.51 18.66
N LEU A 22 -19.94 -1.24 18.22
CA LEU A 22 -20.37 -0.91 16.87
C LEU A 22 -19.30 -1.35 15.85
N VAL A 23 -18.03 -1.09 16.14
CA VAL A 23 -16.90 -1.53 15.30
C VAL A 23 -16.90 -3.06 15.19
N GLU A 24 -17.05 -3.78 16.30
CA GLU A 24 -17.10 -5.23 16.32
C GLU A 24 -18.29 -5.76 15.50
N LYS A 25 -19.48 -5.16 15.65
CA LYS A 25 -20.67 -5.51 14.88
C LYS A 25 -20.43 -5.34 13.38
N VAL A 26 -19.83 -4.22 12.96
CA VAL A 26 -19.48 -3.95 11.55
C VAL A 26 -18.48 -4.97 11.03
N VAL A 27 -17.40 -5.24 11.77
CA VAL A 27 -16.38 -6.24 11.37
C VAL A 27 -17.00 -7.62 11.22
N ARG A 28 -17.81 -8.06 12.19
CA ARG A 28 -18.54 -9.34 12.11
C ARG A 28 -19.45 -9.40 10.88
N ARG A 29 -20.17 -8.32 10.56
CA ARG A 29 -21.03 -8.26 9.36
C ARG A 29 -20.21 -8.31 8.08
N LEU A 30 -19.13 -7.55 7.96
CA LEU A 30 -18.22 -7.60 6.80
C LEU A 30 -17.67 -9.02 6.56
N GLN A 31 -17.35 -9.74 7.63
CA GLN A 31 -16.86 -11.13 7.54
C GLN A 31 -17.97 -12.11 7.13
N THR A 32 -19.12 -12.07 7.81
CA THR A 32 -20.20 -13.06 7.63
C THR A 32 -20.97 -12.91 6.32
N THR A 33 -21.01 -11.71 5.73
CA THR A 33 -21.62 -11.48 4.40
C THR A 33 -20.67 -11.77 3.25
N GLY A 34 -19.37 -11.98 3.53
CA GLY A 34 -18.32 -12.10 2.52
C GLY A 34 -17.88 -10.76 1.91
N GLU A 35 -18.37 -9.63 2.41
CA GLU A 35 -17.99 -8.31 1.90
C GLU A 35 -16.51 -8.02 2.15
N LEU A 36 -15.94 -8.48 3.26
CA LEU A 36 -14.50 -8.39 3.51
C LEU A 36 -13.69 -9.04 2.39
N MET A 37 -14.13 -10.21 1.89
CA MET A 37 -13.45 -10.91 0.79
C MET A 37 -13.54 -10.11 -0.52
N ARG A 38 -14.69 -9.46 -0.78
CA ARG A 38 -14.87 -8.60 -1.96
C ARG A 38 -13.99 -7.35 -1.90
N LEU A 39 -13.91 -6.69 -0.75
CA LEU A 39 -13.03 -5.55 -0.52
C LEU A 39 -11.56 -5.95 -0.68
N VAL A 40 -11.14 -7.08 -0.11
CA VAL A 40 -9.77 -7.60 -0.26
C VAL A 40 -9.47 -7.96 -1.72
N ALA A 41 -10.39 -8.59 -2.44
CA ALA A 41 -10.21 -8.93 -3.85
C ALA A 41 -10.17 -7.71 -4.78
N PHE A 42 -10.80 -6.59 -4.38
CA PHE A 42 -10.78 -5.35 -5.13
C PHE A 42 -9.41 -4.66 -5.13
N ILE A 43 -8.69 -4.72 -4.00
CA ILE A 43 -7.46 -3.94 -3.78
C ILE A 43 -6.38 -4.20 -4.85
N PRO A 44 -6.00 -5.45 -5.19
CA PRO A 44 -4.92 -5.70 -6.15
C PRO A 44 -5.22 -5.14 -7.55
N GLY A 45 -6.44 -5.33 -8.04
CA GLY A 45 -6.87 -4.81 -9.33
C GLY A 45 -6.80 -3.29 -9.36
N ARG A 46 -7.31 -2.63 -8.31
CA ARG A 46 -7.30 -1.17 -8.22
C ARG A 46 -5.90 -0.58 -8.06
N LEU A 47 -5.02 -1.22 -7.27
CA LEU A 47 -3.61 -0.83 -7.17
C LEU A 47 -2.90 -0.93 -8.53
N SER A 48 -3.23 -1.94 -9.33
CA SER A 48 -2.71 -2.07 -10.69
C SER A 48 -3.19 -0.92 -11.59
N GLU A 49 -4.48 -0.61 -11.57
CA GLU A 49 -5.06 0.50 -12.36
C GLU A 49 -4.47 1.87 -11.99
N LEU A 50 -4.15 2.08 -10.71
CA LEU A 50 -3.54 3.31 -10.20
C LEU A 50 -2.01 3.34 -10.36
N GLY A 51 -1.44 2.39 -11.11
CA GLY A 51 -0.01 2.31 -11.42
C GLY A 51 0.88 2.09 -10.19
N TRP A 52 0.33 1.55 -9.09
CA TRP A 52 1.13 1.22 -7.91
C TRP A 52 2.01 0.00 -8.19
N CYS A 53 1.46 -1.05 -8.82
CA CYS A 53 2.22 -2.27 -9.16
C CYS A 53 3.45 -1.96 -10.02
N ASP A 54 3.32 -1.09 -11.03
CA ASP A 54 4.43 -0.69 -11.90
C ASP A 54 5.52 0.06 -11.14
N ARG A 55 5.13 0.97 -10.22
CA ARG A 55 6.07 1.70 -9.35
C ARG A 55 6.83 0.75 -8.42
N VAL A 56 6.15 -0.24 -7.84
CA VAL A 56 6.78 -1.26 -6.99
C VAL A 56 7.75 -2.11 -7.81
N MET A 57 7.34 -2.52 -9.01
CA MET A 57 8.20 -3.31 -9.91
C MET A 57 9.47 -2.57 -10.30
N GLU A 58 9.40 -1.26 -10.58
CA GLU A 58 10.60 -0.48 -10.87
C GLU A 58 11.52 -0.37 -9.66
N LEU A 59 10.97 -0.17 -8.46
CA LEU A 59 11.76 -0.16 -7.22
C LEU A 59 12.47 -1.50 -6.97
N CYS A 60 11.80 -2.63 -7.21
CA CYS A 60 12.42 -3.96 -7.12
C CYS A 60 13.55 -4.13 -8.15
N ARG A 61 13.37 -3.66 -9.38
CA ARG A 61 14.42 -3.69 -10.42
C ARG A 61 15.62 -2.85 -10.02
N GLU A 62 15.39 -1.65 -9.49
CA GLU A 62 16.45 -0.77 -8.99
C GLU A 62 17.20 -1.42 -7.81
N TYR A 63 16.47 -2.04 -6.88
CA TYR A 63 17.07 -2.77 -5.76
C TYR A 63 18.01 -3.87 -6.25
N ILE A 64 17.55 -4.73 -7.17
CA ILE A 64 18.38 -5.79 -7.73
C ILE A 64 19.60 -5.19 -8.44
N ARG A 65 19.43 -4.11 -9.21
CA ARG A 65 20.53 -3.41 -9.90
C ARG A 65 21.61 -2.91 -8.94
N ASN A 66 21.19 -2.43 -7.77
CA ASN A 66 22.08 -1.86 -6.75
C ASN A 66 22.70 -2.91 -5.82
N HIS A 67 22.13 -4.11 -5.75
CA HIS A 67 22.56 -5.16 -4.81
C HIS A 67 23.08 -6.43 -5.51
N SER A 68 23.24 -6.42 -6.83
CA SER A 68 23.75 -7.55 -7.59
C SER A 68 24.69 -7.13 -8.72
N ALA A 69 25.30 -8.13 -9.33
CA ALA A 69 26.11 -8.02 -10.53
C ALA A 69 25.30 -7.64 -11.81
N SER A 70 24.15 -6.98 -11.67
CA SER A 70 23.38 -6.37 -12.78
C SER A 70 23.46 -4.83 -12.81
N GLY A 71 24.28 -4.24 -11.95
CA GLY A 71 24.51 -2.81 -11.82
C GLY A 71 25.16 -2.12 -13.04
N PRO A 72 25.05 -0.79 -13.17
CA PRO A 72 25.80 -0.02 -14.18
C PRO A 72 27.31 -0.23 -13.99
N GLY A 73 27.99 -0.72 -15.03
CA GLY A 73 29.44 -0.99 -15.01
C GLY A 73 29.81 -2.46 -15.28
N ILE A 74 28.83 -3.35 -15.38
CA ILE A 74 29.07 -4.76 -15.67
C ILE A 74 28.98 -5.01 -17.17
N LYS A 75 30.12 -5.36 -17.76
CA LYS A 75 30.22 -5.69 -19.19
C LYS A 75 29.53 -7.03 -19.41
N THR A 76 28.64 -7.09 -20.39
CA THR A 76 28.02 -8.34 -20.86
C THR A 76 29.11 -9.33 -21.26
N GLY A 77 29.08 -10.54 -20.69
CA GLY A 77 30.06 -11.60 -20.98
C GLY A 77 31.25 -11.71 -20.01
N SER A 78 31.27 -10.93 -18.92
CA SER A 78 32.23 -11.17 -17.83
C SER A 78 31.95 -12.51 -17.12
N PRO A 79 32.97 -13.30 -16.76
CA PRO A 79 32.80 -14.56 -16.05
C PRO A 79 32.05 -14.37 -14.72
N PRO A 80 31.22 -15.36 -14.29
CA PRO A 80 30.59 -15.33 -12.97
C PRO A 80 31.63 -15.09 -11.87
N GLY A 81 31.37 -14.15 -10.97
CA GLY A 81 32.27 -13.83 -9.85
C GLY A 81 33.38 -12.78 -10.13
N THR A 82 33.46 -12.18 -11.32
CA THR A 82 34.35 -11.03 -11.55
C THR A 82 33.80 -9.77 -10.87
N GLY A 83 34.07 -9.60 -9.58
CA GLY A 83 33.75 -8.37 -8.83
C GLY A 83 33.33 -8.54 -7.38
N GLY A 84 33.20 -9.78 -6.88
CA GLY A 84 32.79 -10.04 -5.49
C GLY A 84 31.32 -9.69 -5.16
N LEU A 85 30.53 -9.32 -6.16
CA LEU A 85 29.09 -9.07 -6.07
C LEU A 85 28.31 -10.34 -6.43
N LYS A 86 27.17 -10.53 -5.76
CA LYS A 86 26.26 -11.66 -5.97
C LYS A 86 25.54 -11.57 -7.31
N GLU A 87 25.19 -12.70 -7.91
CA GLU A 87 24.33 -12.74 -9.10
C GLU A 87 22.91 -12.25 -8.76
N PRO A 88 22.14 -11.69 -9.72
CA PRO A 88 20.76 -11.25 -9.46
C PRO A 88 19.85 -12.33 -8.86
N SER A 89 20.06 -13.59 -9.24
CA SER A 89 19.32 -14.73 -8.70
C SER A 89 19.68 -15.11 -7.27
N GLU A 90 20.80 -14.60 -6.75
CA GLU A 90 21.28 -14.84 -5.39
C GLU A 90 20.85 -13.73 -4.41
N VAL A 91 20.16 -12.70 -4.91
CA VAL A 91 19.56 -11.66 -4.06
C VAL A 91 18.40 -12.27 -3.27
N SER A 92 18.44 -12.10 -1.95
CA SER A 92 17.41 -12.59 -1.03
C SER A 92 16.10 -11.83 -1.23
N VAL A 93 15.04 -12.55 -1.60
CA VAL A 93 13.70 -11.98 -1.76
C VAL A 93 13.18 -11.44 -0.43
N ASP A 94 13.43 -12.14 0.68
CA ASP A 94 12.97 -11.73 2.01
C ASP A 94 13.61 -10.42 2.47
N ASP A 95 14.92 -10.25 2.23
CA ASP A 95 15.61 -9.00 2.56
C ASP A 95 15.11 -7.84 1.70
N MET A 96 14.92 -8.08 0.39
CA MET A 96 14.33 -7.09 -0.52
C MET A 96 12.92 -6.69 -0.08
N VAL A 97 12.06 -7.65 0.26
CA VAL A 97 10.71 -7.36 0.76
C VAL A 97 10.77 -6.56 2.06
N ARG A 98 11.63 -6.95 3.00
CA ARG A 98 11.79 -6.24 4.29
C ARG A 98 12.21 -4.78 4.07
N GLU A 99 13.14 -4.53 3.16
CA GLU A 99 13.70 -3.20 2.92
C GLU A 99 12.77 -2.30 2.09
N LEU A 100 12.08 -2.86 1.09
CA LEU A 100 11.23 -2.08 0.19
C LEU A 100 9.82 -1.83 0.77
N THR A 101 9.30 -2.72 1.62
CA THR A 101 7.91 -2.63 2.15
C THR A 101 7.56 -1.27 2.77
N PRO A 102 8.39 -0.61 3.58
CA PRO A 102 8.06 0.70 4.15
C PRO A 102 7.79 1.77 3.09
N ASN A 103 8.62 1.83 2.04
CA ASN A 103 8.46 2.78 0.93
C ASN A 103 7.22 2.46 0.11
N VAL A 104 7.02 1.18 -0.19
CA VAL A 104 5.89 0.70 -0.99
C VAL A 104 4.55 0.95 -0.31
N LYS A 105 4.49 0.82 1.03
CA LYS A 105 3.31 1.17 1.84
C LYS A 105 3.00 2.67 1.82
N TYR A 106 4.02 3.53 1.76
CA TYR A 106 3.84 4.98 1.65
C TYR A 106 3.23 5.40 0.31
N TRP A 107 3.45 4.62 -0.76
CA TRP A 107 2.95 4.94 -2.09
C TRP A 107 1.51 4.49 -2.36
N VAL A 108 0.84 3.87 -1.39
CA VAL A 108 -0.56 3.46 -1.56
C VAL A 108 -1.40 4.72 -1.87
N PRO A 109 -2.07 4.79 -3.03
CA PRO A 109 -2.77 6.00 -3.45
C PRO A 109 -3.93 6.37 -2.52
N GLU A 110 -4.14 7.67 -2.28
CA GLU A 110 -5.24 8.17 -1.44
C GLU A 110 -6.61 7.80 -2.03
N GLU A 111 -6.70 7.70 -3.35
CA GLU A 111 -7.87 7.29 -4.11
C GLU A 111 -8.37 5.91 -3.68
N LEU A 112 -7.47 4.94 -3.49
CA LEU A 112 -7.83 3.62 -3.01
C LEU A 112 -8.46 3.69 -1.60
N TYR A 113 -7.87 4.47 -0.70
CA TYR A 113 -8.41 4.64 0.65
C TYR A 113 -9.79 5.30 0.64
N LYS A 114 -10.00 6.31 -0.22
CA LYS A 114 -11.30 6.98 -0.39
C LYS A 114 -12.36 6.01 -0.89
N GLU A 115 -12.03 5.20 -1.89
CA GLU A 115 -12.95 4.21 -2.47
C GLU A 115 -13.28 3.08 -1.49
N LEU A 116 -12.29 2.54 -0.78
CA LEU A 116 -12.53 1.54 0.27
C LEU A 116 -13.41 2.09 1.38
N LYS A 117 -13.13 3.32 1.84
CA LYS A 117 -13.96 3.99 2.85
C LYS A 117 -15.39 4.16 2.35
N TYR A 118 -15.59 4.63 1.12
CA TYR A 118 -16.91 4.79 0.54
C TYR A 118 -17.70 3.47 0.51
N ARG A 119 -17.08 2.39 0.01
CA ARG A 119 -17.71 1.06 -0.02
C ARG A 119 -18.07 0.52 1.36
N ILE A 120 -17.20 0.73 2.35
CA ILE A 120 -17.49 0.34 3.74
C ILE A 120 -18.67 1.15 4.29
N MET A 121 -18.72 2.45 4.05
CA MET A 121 -19.83 3.31 4.49
C MET A 121 -21.16 2.95 3.80
N GLU A 122 -21.11 2.64 2.50
CA GLU A 122 -22.26 2.16 1.73
C GLU A 122 -22.77 0.83 2.30
N PHE A 123 -21.89 -0.14 2.53
CA PHE A 123 -22.22 -1.40 3.19
C PHE A 123 -22.86 -1.18 4.57
N ILE A 124 -22.27 -0.32 5.41
CA ILE A 124 -22.82 0.02 6.72
C ILE A 124 -24.27 0.53 6.60
N GLY A 125 -24.54 1.42 5.65
CA GLY A 125 -25.87 1.94 5.37
C GLY A 125 -26.85 0.87 4.88
N GLU A 126 -26.43 0.02 3.95
CA GLU A 126 -27.25 -1.10 3.44
C GLU A 126 -27.59 -2.13 4.52
N GLN A 127 -26.69 -2.33 5.48
CA GLN A 127 -26.87 -3.28 6.57
C GLN A 127 -27.65 -2.70 7.77
N GLY A 128 -27.99 -1.40 7.77
CA GLY A 128 -28.61 -0.73 8.91
C GLY A 128 -27.73 -0.80 10.17
N LEU A 129 -26.44 -0.49 10.02
CA LEU A 129 -25.44 -0.48 11.08
C LEU A 129 -25.09 0.95 11.48
N ASP A 130 -26.10 1.76 11.80
CA ASP A 130 -25.98 3.14 12.27
C ASP A 130 -25.77 3.26 13.79
#